data_AF-A0A438EFW2-F1
#
_entry.id   AF-A0A438EFW2-F1
#
_cell.length_a   1.000
_cell.length_b   1.000
_cell.length_c   1.000
_cell.angle_alpha   90.00
_cell.angle_beta   90.00
_cell.angle_gamma   90.00
#
_symmetry.space_group_name_H-M   'P 1'
#
loop_
_entity.id
_entity.type
_entity.pdbx_description
1 polymer ?
#
loop_
_entity_poly.entity_id
_entity_poly.type
_entity_poly.pdbx_seq_one_letter_code
_entity_poly.pdbx_strand_id
1 'polypeptide(L)'
;MRDNESLREFVKRFGQAVLQIEACSMDAVLQIFKRSICPGTPFFESLAKKPPITMDDLFRRANKYSMLEDDVRAATQQVLVAGRPARNNTEGSNKPPDRPKPSDRKQKG
;
A
#
# COMPACT_ATOMS: atom_id res chain seq x y z
N MET A 1 -12.45 -12.52 4.55
CA MET A 1 -11.72 -11.41 3.96
C MET A 1 -11.76 -11.71 2.50
N ARG A 2 -12.22 -10.75 1.70
CA ARG A 2 -12.30 -10.95 0.26
C ARG A 2 -10.89 -11.00 -0.31
N ASP A 3 -10.72 -11.60 -1.48
CA ASP A 3 -9.45 -11.55 -2.16
C ASP A 3 -9.05 -10.08 -2.38
N ASN A 4 -7.79 -9.76 -2.10
CA ASN A 4 -7.20 -8.42 -2.19
C ASN A 4 -7.80 -7.36 -1.24
N GLU A 5 -8.70 -7.72 -0.31
CA GLU A 5 -9.17 -6.82 0.74
C GLU A 5 -8.09 -6.65 1.81
N SER A 6 -7.73 -5.41 2.14
CA SER A 6 -6.80 -5.13 3.25
C SER A 6 -7.44 -5.39 4.61
N LEU A 7 -6.62 -5.62 5.65
CA LEU A 7 -7.14 -5.79 7.00
C LEU A 7 -7.94 -4.56 7.46
N ARG A 8 -7.51 -3.36 7.08
CA ARG A 8 -8.19 -2.09 7.38
C ARG A 8 -9.62 -2.07 6.84
N GLU A 9 -9.79 -2.40 5.57
CA GLU A 9 -11.08 -2.41 4.88
C GLU A 9 -12.01 -3.48 5.44
N PHE A 10 -11.46 -4.67 5.68
CA PHE A 10 -12.19 -5.75 6.31
C PHE A 10 -12.72 -5.35 7.69
N VAL A 11 -11.87 -4.80 8.56
CA VAL A 11 -12.24 -4.39 9.92
C VAL A 11 -13.35 -3.33 9.89
N LYS A 12 -13.23 -2.34 8.99
CA LYS A 12 -14.25 -1.30 8.83
C LYS A 12 -15.60 -1.91 8.42
N ARG A 13 -15.61 -2.79 7.41
CA ARG A 13 -16.83 -3.46 6.94
C ARG A 13 -17.42 -4.39 8.00
N PHE A 14 -16.58 -5.14 8.70
CA PHE A 14 -16.99 -6.05 9.76
C PHE A 14 -17.62 -5.29 10.93
N GLY A 15 -16.96 -4.23 11.41
CA GLY A 15 -17.48 -3.40 12.51
C GLY A 15 -18.85 -2.81 12.18
N GLN A 16 -19.03 -2.30 10.97
CA GLN A 16 -20.33 -1.79 10.51
C GLN A 16 -21.41 -2.88 10.42
N ALA A 17 -21.05 -4.12 10.05
CA ALA A 17 -21.99 -5.24 10.02
C ALA A 17 -22.39 -5.69 11.43
N VAL A 18 -21.44 -5.76 12.38
CA VAL A 18 -21.71 -6.17 13.76
C VAL A 18 -22.59 -5.17 14.49
N LEU A 19 -22.38 -3.86 14.28
CA LEU A 19 -23.21 -2.81 14.89
C LEU A 19 -24.69 -2.88 14.48
N GLN A 20 -25.00 -3.46 13.33
CA GLN A 20 -26.39 -3.66 12.88
C GLN A 20 -27.07 -4.85 13.57
N ILE A 21 -26.31 -5.71 14.25
CA ILE A 21 -26.82 -6.90 14.93
C ILE A 21 -26.89 -6.59 16.43
N GLU A 22 -28.02 -6.02 16.85
CA GLU A 22 -28.24 -5.45 18.20
C GLU A 22 -28.14 -6.47 19.36
N ALA A 23 -28.02 -7.78 19.08
CA ALA A 23 -27.99 -8.84 20.09
C ALA A 23 -26.90 -9.91 19.88
N CYS A 24 -25.77 -9.60 19.23
CA CYS A 24 -24.71 -10.58 19.05
C CYS A 24 -23.85 -10.74 20.32
N SER A 25 -23.65 -11.98 20.79
CA SER A 25 -22.74 -12.24 21.91
C SER A 25 -21.29 -11.98 21.49
N MET A 26 -20.47 -11.50 22.43
CA MET A 26 -19.05 -11.24 22.19
C MET A 26 -18.32 -12.47 21.62
N ASP A 27 -18.59 -13.66 22.18
CA ASP A 27 -18.01 -14.90 21.67
C ASP A 27 -18.38 -15.15 20.21
N ALA A 28 -19.65 -15.01 19.85
CA ALA A 28 -20.09 -15.17 18.47
C ALA A 28 -19.38 -14.18 17.53
N VAL A 29 -19.25 -12.90 17.93
CA VAL A 29 -18.53 -11.90 17.15
C VAL A 29 -17.06 -12.30 16.94
N LEU A 30 -16.37 -12.75 17.99
CA LEU A 30 -14.97 -13.18 17.91
C LEU A 30 -14.80 -14.41 17.01
N GLN A 31 -15.71 -15.39 17.12
CA GLN A 31 -15.69 -16.60 16.29
C GLN A 31 -15.91 -16.27 14.81
N ILE A 32 -16.90 -15.42 14.50
CA ILE A 32 -17.18 -14.99 13.13
C ILE A 32 -15.99 -14.20 12.58
N PHE A 33 -15.40 -13.29 13.37
CA PHE A 33 -14.23 -12.53 12.96
C PHE A 33 -13.06 -13.46 12.60
N LYS A 34 -12.72 -14.41 13.48
CA LYS A 34 -11.61 -15.35 13.25
C LYS A 34 -11.85 -16.25 12.03
N ARG A 35 -13.08 -16.68 11.79
CA ARG A 35 -13.45 -17.48 10.60
C ARG A 35 -13.45 -16.68 9.31
N SER A 36 -13.58 -15.36 9.42
CA SER A 36 -13.66 -14.45 8.28
C SER A 36 -12.35 -13.73 7.97
N ILE A 37 -11.21 -14.11 8.55
CA ILE A 37 -9.88 -13.62 8.15
C ILE A 37 -9.10 -14.72 7.42
N CYS A 38 -8.15 -14.33 6.57
CA CYS A 38 -7.35 -15.31 5.82
C CYS A 38 -6.44 -16.11 6.77
N PRO A 39 -6.51 -17.46 6.73
CA PRO A 39 -5.58 -18.29 7.48
C PRO A 39 -4.14 -18.10 6.98
N GLY A 40 -3.15 -18.32 7.84
CA GLY A 40 -1.73 -18.20 7.49
C GLY A 40 -1.19 -16.77 7.44
N THR A 41 -2.02 -15.75 7.76
CA THR A 41 -1.53 -14.38 7.92
C THR A 41 -0.89 -14.17 9.30
N PRO A 42 0.10 -13.27 9.44
CA PRO A 42 0.68 -12.93 10.75
C PRO A 42 -0.38 -12.48 11.76
N PHE A 43 -1.42 -11.78 11.29
CA PHE A 43 -2.55 -11.39 12.12
C PHE A 43 -3.36 -12.58 12.62
N PHE A 44 -3.72 -13.54 11.74
CA PHE A 44 -4.42 -14.77 12.13
C PHE A 44 -3.66 -15.55 13.21
N GLU A 45 -2.34 -15.73 13.02
CA GLU A 45 -1.50 -16.39 14.01
C GLU A 45 -1.51 -15.67 15.35
N SER A 46 -1.52 -14.34 15.35
CA SER A 46 -1.55 -13.54 16.58
C SER A 46 -2.82 -13.78 17.40
N LEU A 47 -3.97 -13.99 16.73
CA LEU A 47 -5.24 -14.33 17.37
C LEU A 47 -5.26 -15.77 17.87
N ALA A 48 -4.59 -16.68 17.17
CA ALA A 48 -4.46 -18.07 17.60
C ALA A 48 -3.56 -18.20 18.84
N LYS A 49 -2.42 -17.48 18.86
CA LYS A 49 -1.45 -17.48 19.97
C LYS A 49 -2.03 -16.84 21.23
N LYS A 50 -2.75 -15.74 21.09
CA LYS A 50 -3.41 -15.05 22.20
C LYS A 50 -4.83 -14.67 21.78
N PRO A 51 -5.86 -15.45 22.14
CA PRO A 51 -7.23 -15.09 21.83
C PRO A 51 -7.58 -13.69 22.36
N PRO A 52 -8.28 -12.85 21.59
CA PRO A 52 -8.83 -11.61 22.12
C PRO A 52 -9.92 -11.89 23.14
N ILE A 53 -9.98 -11.06 24.17
CA ILE A 53 -10.99 -11.13 25.25
C ILE A 53 -12.04 -10.03 25.16
N THR A 54 -11.80 -8.98 24.35
CA THR A 54 -12.72 -7.87 24.12
C THR A 54 -12.66 -7.40 22.67
N MET A 55 -13.71 -6.70 22.21
CA MET A 55 -13.70 -6.04 20.89
C MET A 55 -12.57 -5.01 20.77
N ASP A 56 -12.29 -4.27 21.84
CA ASP A 56 -11.21 -3.28 21.86
C ASP A 56 -9.84 -3.92 21.62
N ASP A 57 -9.54 -5.03 22.30
CA ASP A 57 -8.30 -5.78 22.10
C ASP A 57 -8.18 -6.28 20.66
N LEU A 58 -9.28 -6.77 20.10
CA LEU A 58 -9.33 -7.19 18.70
C LEU A 58 -9.03 -6.03 17.73
N PHE A 59 -9.74 -4.90 17.86
CA PHE A 59 -9.56 -3.75 16.97
C PHE A 59 -8.17 -3.11 17.12
N ARG A 60 -7.66 -3.02 18.34
CA ARG A 60 -6.31 -2.50 18.63
C ARG A 60 -5.25 -3.33 17.93
N ARG A 61 -5.35 -4.67 17.99
CA ARG A 61 -4.43 -5.55 17.27
C ARG A 61 -4.61 -5.43 15.77
N ALA A 62 -5.84 -5.40 15.27
CA ALA A 62 -6.09 -5.27 13.84
C ALA A 62 -5.50 -3.98 13.27
N ASN A 63 -5.60 -2.86 13.99
CA ASN A 63 -4.95 -1.60 13.62
C ASN A 63 -3.43 -1.71 13.56
N LYS A 64 -2.80 -2.37 14.56
CA LYS A 64 -1.36 -2.62 14.55
C LYS A 64 -0.91 -3.38 13.30
N TYR A 65 -1.61 -4.45 12.94
CA TYR A 65 -1.27 -5.24 11.75
C TYR A 65 -1.62 -4.54 10.45
N SER A 66 -2.68 -3.74 10.41
CA SER A 66 -3.02 -2.93 9.24
C SER A 66 -1.93 -1.90 8.93
N MET A 67 -1.34 -1.26 9.94
CA MET A 67 -0.20 -0.35 9.72
C MET A 67 0.99 -1.09 9.12
N LEU A 68 1.30 -2.29 9.61
CA LEU A 68 2.38 -3.10 9.06
C LEU A 68 2.12 -3.52 7.61
N GLU A 69 0.89 -3.90 7.26
CA GLU A 69 0.51 -4.20 5.88
C GLU A 69 0.69 -2.98 4.97
N ASP A 70 0.34 -1.79 5.46
CA ASP A 70 0.49 -0.52 4.74
C ASP A 70 1.97 -0.18 4.54
N ASP A 71 2.82 -0.34 5.56
CA ASP A 71 4.27 -0.11 5.49
C ASP A 71 4.94 -1.07 4.51
N VAL A 72 4.59 -2.37 4.55
CA VAL A 72 5.10 -3.37 3.60
C VAL A 72 4.71 -3.00 2.17
N ARG A 73 3.44 -2.63 1.95
CA ARG A 73 2.94 -2.22 0.63
C ARG A 73 3.63 -0.93 0.14
N ALA A 74 3.92 0.02 1.03
CA ALA A 74 4.67 1.22 0.71
C ALA A 74 6.13 0.89 0.35
N ALA A 75 6.79 0.01 1.10
CA ALA A 75 8.15 -0.44 0.82
C ALA A 75 8.26 -1.17 -0.52
N THR A 76 7.32 -2.08 -0.83
CA THR A 76 7.26 -2.76 -2.14
C THR A 76 7.12 -1.76 -3.29
N GLN A 77 6.26 -0.76 -3.14
CA GLN A 77 6.13 0.30 -4.16
C GLN A 77 7.42 1.12 -4.31
N GLN A 78 8.09 1.46 -3.21
CA GLN A 78 9.36 2.18 -3.28
C GLN A 78 10.44 1.36 -3.99
N VAL A 79 10.53 0.06 -3.72
CA VAL A 79 11.47 -0.84 -4.43
C VAL A 79 11.15 -0.91 -5.92
N LEU A 80 9.87 -1.02 -6.30
CA LEU A 80 9.45 -1.00 -7.70
C LEU A 80 9.74 0.33 -8.41
N VAL A 81 9.62 1.46 -7.70
CA VAL A 81 9.94 2.79 -8.22
C VAL A 81 11.46 2.99 -8.35
N ALA A 82 12.24 2.59 -7.34
CA ALA A 82 13.69 2.70 -7.33
C ALA A 82 14.37 1.68 -8.26
N GLY A 83 13.70 0.56 -8.56
CA GLY A 83 14.16 -0.48 -9.48
C GLY A 83 13.85 -0.19 -10.95
N ARG A 84 13.20 0.93 -11.30
CA ARG A 84 13.18 1.40 -12.69
C ARG A 84 14.55 2.02 -13.00
N PRO A 85 15.34 1.46 -13.94
CA PRO A 85 16.34 2.28 -14.58
C PRO A 85 15.56 3.44 -15.22
N ALA A 86 16.01 4.68 -15.01
CA ALA A 86 15.61 5.78 -15.88
C ALA A 86 15.91 5.32 -17.32
N ARG A 87 14.89 4.84 -18.03
CA ARG A 87 15.09 4.37 -19.39
C ARG A 87 15.52 5.61 -20.18
N ASN A 88 16.76 5.48 -20.66
CA ASN A 88 17.44 6.07 -21.80
C ASN A 88 17.50 7.59 -21.97
N ASN A 89 18.64 8.13 -21.56
CA ASN A 89 19.32 9.16 -22.34
C ASN A 89 19.60 8.66 -23.77
N THR A 90 19.29 9.51 -24.76
CA THR A 90 19.92 9.64 -26.09
C THR A 90 19.69 8.55 -27.14
N GLU A 91 18.80 8.83 -28.09
CA GLU A 91 19.10 8.63 -29.53
C GLU A 91 18.19 9.57 -30.37
N GLY A 92 18.80 10.46 -31.16
CA GLY A 92 18.08 11.27 -32.15
C GLY A 92 18.18 12.80 -32.05
N SER A 93 19.33 13.37 -31.67
CA SER A 93 19.62 14.77 -32.04
C SER A 93 21.10 14.95 -32.41
N ASN A 94 21.48 14.32 -33.52
CA ASN A 94 22.61 14.79 -34.30
C ASN A 94 22.19 16.06 -35.05
N LYS A 95 22.12 17.20 -34.35
CA LYS A 95 22.07 18.49 -35.04
C LYS A 95 23.16 19.39 -34.47
N PRO A 96 24.25 19.62 -35.21
CA PRO A 96 25.20 20.65 -34.82
C PRO A 96 24.48 22.01 -34.88
N PRO A 97 24.78 22.95 -33.98
CA PRO A 97 24.26 24.30 -34.09
C PRO A 97 24.76 24.91 -35.39
N ASP A 98 23.83 25.26 -36.27
CA ASP A 98 24.08 25.94 -37.53
C ASP A 98 24.78 27.27 -37.23
N ARG A 99 26.07 27.34 -37.56
CA ARG A 99 26.87 28.55 -37.49
C ARG A 99 26.99 29.08 -38.92
N PRO A 100 26.35 30.20 -39.27
CA PRO A 100 26.74 30.93 -40.47
C PRO A 100 28.08 31.62 -40.19
N LYS A 101 29.10 31.23 -40.96
CA LYS A 101 30.42 31.85 -41.05
C LYS A 101 30.36 33.17 -41.86
N PRO A 102 31.41 34.01 -41.79
CA PRO A 102 31.33 35.47 -41.82
C PRO A 102 31.20 36.03 -43.24
N SER A 103 30.66 37.24 -43.35
CA SER A 103 30.83 38.05 -44.56
C SER A 103 31.46 39.38 -44.21
N ASP A 104 32.76 39.46 -44.51
CA ASP A 104 33.56 40.66 -44.61
C ASP A 104 32.87 41.76 -45.42
N ARG A 105 32.87 42.99 -44.89
CA ARG A 105 32.99 44.20 -45.71
C ARG A 105 33.67 45.33 -44.91
N LYS A 106 35.00 45.32 -45.03
CA LYS A 106 35.92 46.44 -45.24
C LYS A 106 35.65 47.80 -44.54
N GLN A 107 36.61 48.13 -43.68
CA GLN A 107 37.46 49.34 -43.67
C GLN A 107 36.81 50.74 -43.63
N LYS A 108 36.94 51.35 -42.45
CA LYS A 108 37.76 52.53 -42.13
C LYS A 108 37.65 53.76 -43.07
N GLY A 109 37.04 54.80 -42.52
CA GLY A 109 37.34 56.22 -42.74
C GLY A 109 37.09 56.94 -41.43
#